data_AF-A0A2L0EHZ0-F1
#
_entry.id   AF-A0A2L0EHZ0-F1
#
_cell.length_a   1.000
_cell.length_b   1.000
_cell.length_c   1.000
_cell.angle_alpha   90.00
_cell.angle_beta   90.00
_cell.angle_gamma   90.00
#
_symmetry.space_group_name_H-M   'P 1'
#
loop_
_entity.id
_entity.type
_entity.pdbx_description
1 polymer ?
#
loop_
_entity_poly.entity_id
_entity_poly.type
_entity_poly.pdbx_seq_one_letter_code
_entity_poly.pdbx_strand_id
1 'polypeptide(L)'
;MRGGLQRALAGRSGVGDALIDDLTQDATLKVLGALDSFRGASRFTTWAITISIRVALTEVRKARWKDVSLDQLTPQYAELVAEGAPVPAVLVEAAQHLDLCPECAEELRAAQRSGGPRSAGLRPGHARACAGAGRRGDAVLTLPPSVRVYVAAEPTDLRKSFDGLSVLVAHSFGADPLCGHLFVFRNRRGDQVRILFWDRTGYVIVGKKLAVAPMSPMSRAPVDAPAETLPDLPTATEAALLEMVLGLPGVGPRLLGTAALPSLGRLSPAALAERTQIALFDATRLAAAFELGRRYHAARARRGALLNDAARVARYFGPRLASLVHEELWIAALDTHGRVRETRLLARGSDDALYVGRATVLRTALDMAAHSFVLAHNHPSGDPTPTPEDEAMTLELRHLAAELHVPFKAHVIVTPSGRYAAVHE
;
A
#
# COMPACT_ATOMS: atom_id res chain seq x y z
N MET A 1 -4.48 -34.71 16.50
CA MET A 1 -4.19 -34.07 15.18
C MET A 1 -4.86 -34.80 14.04
N ARG A 2 -4.64 -36.11 13.87
CA ARG A 2 -5.32 -36.98 12.89
C ARG A 2 -6.82 -36.68 12.67
N GLY A 3 -7.64 -36.77 13.72
CA GLY A 3 -9.08 -36.47 13.63
C GLY A 3 -9.44 -35.00 13.34
N GLY A 4 -8.50 -34.06 13.49
CA GLY A 4 -8.66 -32.67 13.04
C GLY A 4 -8.38 -32.54 11.55
N LEU A 5 -7.33 -33.21 11.05
CA LEU A 5 -6.98 -33.28 9.63
C LEU A 5 -8.04 -34.02 8.82
N GLN A 6 -8.51 -35.16 9.31
CA GLN A 6 -9.57 -35.95 8.67
C GLN A 6 -10.85 -35.14 8.46
N ARG A 7 -11.24 -34.32 9.46
CA ARG A 7 -12.38 -33.40 9.34
C ARG A 7 -12.11 -32.24 8.38
N ALA A 8 -10.91 -31.67 8.39
CA ALA A 8 -10.54 -30.54 7.53
C ALA A 8 -10.37 -30.93 6.05
N LEU A 9 -10.07 -32.20 5.77
CA LEU A 9 -9.84 -32.72 4.42
C LEU A 9 -11.00 -33.59 3.91
N ALA A 10 -12.05 -33.78 4.70
CA ALA A 10 -13.25 -34.50 4.30
C ALA A 10 -13.85 -33.87 3.02
N GLY A 11 -14.12 -34.71 2.01
CA GLY A 11 -14.70 -34.30 0.73
C GLY A 11 -13.70 -33.92 -0.37
N ARG A 12 -12.38 -34.07 -0.15
CA ARG A 12 -11.37 -33.87 -1.21
C ARG A 12 -11.03 -35.20 -1.91
N SER A 13 -11.13 -35.21 -3.24
CA SER A 13 -10.75 -36.36 -4.07
C SER A 13 -9.25 -36.64 -3.99
N GLY A 14 -8.88 -37.92 -3.85
CA GLY A 14 -7.48 -38.37 -3.77
C GLY A 14 -6.84 -38.36 -2.37
N VAL A 15 -7.61 -38.08 -1.31
CA VAL A 15 -7.11 -38.12 0.08
C VAL A 15 -7.58 -39.41 0.76
N GLY A 16 -6.70 -40.42 0.80
CA GLY A 16 -6.92 -41.69 1.51
C GLY A 16 -6.34 -41.69 2.93
N ASP A 17 -6.72 -42.68 3.74
CA ASP A 17 -6.29 -42.77 5.15
C ASP A 17 -4.76 -42.86 5.33
N ALA A 18 -4.05 -43.53 4.40
CA ALA A 18 -2.59 -43.59 4.42
C ALA A 18 -1.94 -42.19 4.27
N LEU A 19 -2.49 -41.35 3.40
CA LEU A 19 -2.01 -39.97 3.24
C LEU A 19 -2.31 -39.13 4.48
N ILE A 20 -3.44 -39.35 5.15
CA ILE A 20 -3.77 -38.64 6.40
C ILE A 20 -2.79 -39.01 7.52
N ASP A 21 -2.34 -40.27 7.56
CA ASP A 21 -1.38 -40.74 8.54
C ASP A 21 0.01 -40.15 8.30
N ASP A 22 0.48 -40.12 7.05
CA ASP A 22 1.74 -39.46 6.66
C ASP A 22 1.71 -37.95 6.99
N LEU A 23 0.62 -37.27 6.64
CA LEU A 23 0.45 -35.85 6.95
C LEU A 23 0.37 -35.58 8.45
N THR A 24 -0.17 -36.52 9.23
CA THR A 24 -0.21 -36.40 10.68
C THR A 24 1.20 -36.52 11.26
N GLN A 25 2.04 -37.42 10.75
CA GLN A 25 3.44 -37.55 11.17
C GLN A 25 4.25 -36.31 10.82
N ASP A 26 4.15 -35.83 9.58
CA ASP A 26 4.84 -34.62 9.10
C ASP A 26 4.41 -33.36 9.88
N ALA A 27 3.11 -33.23 10.14
CA ALA A 27 2.59 -32.15 10.95
C ALA A 27 3.12 -32.21 12.40
N THR A 28 3.23 -33.40 12.96
CA THR A 28 3.76 -33.61 14.32
C THR A 28 5.23 -33.19 14.40
N LEU A 29 6.06 -33.60 13.44
CA LEU A 29 7.47 -33.19 13.37
C LEU A 29 7.62 -31.67 13.25
N LYS A 30 6.78 -31.01 12.43
CA LYS A 30 6.82 -29.55 12.27
C LYS A 30 6.30 -28.80 13.50
N VAL A 31 5.33 -29.35 14.22
CA VAL A 31 4.89 -28.79 15.50
C VAL A 31 6.00 -28.91 16.55
N LEU A 32 6.67 -30.06 16.63
CA LEU A 32 7.80 -30.27 17.53
C LEU A 32 8.96 -29.31 17.23
N GLY A 33 9.32 -29.14 15.95
CA GLY A 33 10.37 -28.21 15.53
C GLY A 33 10.02 -26.72 15.70
N ALA A 34 8.76 -26.39 15.98
CA ALA A 34 8.29 -25.03 16.17
C ALA A 34 7.87 -24.73 17.61
N LEU A 35 8.11 -25.64 18.56
CA LEU A 35 7.66 -25.49 19.96
C LEU A 35 8.14 -24.18 20.60
N ASP A 36 9.39 -23.78 20.35
CA ASP A 36 9.97 -22.54 20.89
C ASP A 36 9.29 -21.27 20.37
N SER A 37 8.53 -21.38 19.27
CA SER A 37 7.75 -20.28 18.71
C SER A 37 6.33 -20.15 19.29
N PHE A 38 5.90 -21.10 20.13
CA PHE A 38 4.58 -21.06 20.76
C PHE A 38 4.53 -20.07 21.92
N ARG A 39 3.81 -18.96 21.74
CA ARG A 39 3.73 -17.86 22.71
C ARG A 39 2.50 -17.88 23.64
N GLY A 40 1.75 -18.99 23.69
CA GLY A 40 0.60 -19.13 24.61
C GLY A 40 -0.63 -18.26 24.31
N ALA A 41 -0.64 -17.48 23.23
CA ALA A 41 -1.76 -16.60 22.86
C ALA A 41 -3.04 -17.35 22.41
N SER A 42 -2.98 -18.67 22.26
CA SER A 42 -4.12 -19.55 22.00
C SER A 42 -3.88 -20.92 22.65
N ARG A 43 -4.92 -21.74 22.77
CA ARG A 43 -4.76 -23.13 23.24
C ARG A 43 -3.78 -23.85 22.32
N PHE A 44 -2.82 -24.57 22.92
CA PHE A 44 -1.77 -25.30 22.19
C PHE A 44 -2.34 -26.19 21.07
N THR A 45 -3.47 -26.85 21.33
CA THR A 45 -4.17 -27.70 20.36
C THR A 45 -4.64 -26.93 19.13
N THR A 46 -5.16 -25.71 19.29
CA THR A 46 -5.61 -24.84 18.18
C THR A 46 -4.44 -24.38 17.31
N TRP A 47 -3.36 -23.96 17.96
CA TRP A 47 -2.13 -23.55 17.28
C TRP A 47 -1.52 -24.72 16.48
N ALA A 48 -1.42 -25.89 17.10
CA ALA A 48 -0.84 -27.07 16.48
C ALA A 48 -1.72 -27.66 15.35
N ILE A 49 -3.05 -27.58 15.48
CA ILE A 49 -3.99 -27.92 14.39
C ILE A 49 -3.84 -26.98 13.19
N THR A 50 -3.59 -25.68 13.43
CA THR A 50 -3.40 -24.71 12.34
C THR A 50 -2.13 -25.01 11.52
N ILE A 51 -1.04 -25.38 12.20
CA ILE A 51 0.18 -25.85 11.54
C ILE A 51 -0.12 -27.12 10.73
N SER A 52 -0.81 -28.08 11.35
CA SER A 52 -1.18 -29.34 10.70
C SER A 52 -1.98 -29.13 9.41
N ILE A 53 -3.02 -28.29 9.44
CA ILE A 53 -3.86 -27.99 8.28
C ILE A 53 -3.05 -27.32 7.15
N ARG A 54 -2.14 -26.40 7.49
CA ARG A 54 -1.28 -25.75 6.48
C ARG A 54 -0.35 -26.75 5.79
N VAL A 55 0.24 -27.68 6.55
CA VAL A 55 1.08 -28.76 6.01
C VAL A 55 0.27 -29.65 5.06
N ALA A 56 -0.89 -30.09 5.51
CA ALA A 56 -1.78 -30.91 4.70
C ALA A 56 -2.24 -30.23 3.41
N LEU A 57 -2.62 -28.94 3.47
CA LEU A 57 -3.03 -28.18 2.28
C LEU A 57 -1.87 -27.99 1.29
N THR A 58 -0.64 -27.84 1.77
CA THR A 58 0.54 -27.73 0.91
C THR A 58 0.82 -29.05 0.19
N GLU A 59 0.74 -30.19 0.87
CA GLU A 59 1.00 -31.49 0.24
C GLU A 59 -0.14 -31.94 -0.67
N VAL A 60 -1.41 -31.68 -0.31
CA VAL A 60 -2.55 -31.90 -1.22
C VAL A 60 -2.44 -31.03 -2.48
N ARG A 61 -1.92 -29.79 -2.36
CA ARG A 61 -1.59 -28.98 -3.53
C ARG A 61 -0.49 -29.64 -4.35
N LYS A 62 0.62 -30.08 -3.76
CA LYS A 62 1.69 -30.73 -4.53
C LYS A 62 1.22 -32.00 -5.24
N ALA A 63 0.41 -32.83 -4.58
CA ALA A 63 -0.16 -34.04 -5.15
C ALA A 63 -1.07 -33.76 -6.36
N ARG A 64 -1.86 -32.68 -6.32
CA ARG A 64 -2.75 -32.29 -7.43
C ARG A 64 -2.01 -31.93 -8.73
N TRP A 65 -0.72 -31.61 -8.66
CA TRP A 65 0.09 -31.19 -9.81
C TRP A 65 1.24 -32.14 -10.11
N LYS A 66 1.30 -33.31 -9.45
CA LYS A 66 2.44 -34.22 -9.54
C LYS A 66 2.40 -35.15 -10.77
N ASP A 67 1.20 -35.43 -11.31
CA ASP A 67 1.00 -36.36 -12.43
C ASP A 67 0.21 -35.75 -13.59
N VAL A 68 0.48 -34.47 -13.93
CA VAL A 68 0.01 -33.92 -15.21
C VAL A 68 1.15 -33.98 -16.21
N SER A 69 1.24 -35.09 -16.93
CA SER A 69 2.09 -35.15 -18.12
C SER A 69 1.43 -34.29 -19.21
N LEU A 70 2.16 -33.29 -19.71
CA LEU A 70 1.71 -32.47 -20.85
C LEU A 70 1.40 -33.34 -22.09
N ASP A 71 2.03 -34.50 -22.22
CA ASP A 71 1.83 -35.44 -23.33
C ASP A 71 0.55 -36.28 -23.20
N GLN A 72 -0.07 -36.33 -22.02
CA GLN A 72 -1.37 -37.00 -21.82
C GLN A 72 -2.57 -36.09 -22.13
N LEU A 73 -2.35 -34.78 -22.21
CA LEU A 73 -3.40 -33.82 -22.54
C LEU A 73 -3.56 -33.63 -24.06
N THR A 74 -2.58 -34.00 -24.88
CA THR A 74 -2.57 -33.73 -26.32
C THR A 74 -3.54 -34.60 -27.15
N PRO A 75 -3.76 -35.90 -26.88
CA PRO A 75 -4.69 -36.70 -27.69
C PRO A 75 -6.16 -36.39 -27.35
N GLN A 76 -6.49 -36.26 -26.06
CA GLN A 76 -7.87 -36.01 -25.61
C GLN A 76 -8.36 -34.59 -25.92
N TYR A 77 -7.47 -33.59 -25.95
CA TYR A 77 -7.85 -32.25 -26.42
C TYR A 77 -8.10 -32.19 -27.93
N ALA A 78 -7.45 -33.06 -28.72
CA ALA A 78 -7.64 -33.10 -30.17
C ALA A 78 -8.99 -33.74 -30.55
N GLU A 79 -9.42 -34.79 -29.83
CA GLU A 79 -10.73 -35.44 -30.05
C GLU A 79 -11.89 -34.57 -29.54
N LEU A 80 -11.76 -33.89 -28.38
CA LEU A 80 -12.79 -32.98 -27.85
C LEU A 80 -13.01 -31.71 -28.68
N VAL A 81 -12.06 -31.34 -29.55
CA VAL A 81 -12.18 -30.20 -30.47
C VAL A 81 -12.72 -30.64 -31.84
N ALA A 82 -12.61 -31.93 -32.18
CA ALA A 82 -13.03 -32.48 -33.47
C ALA A 82 -14.54 -32.81 -33.54
N GLU A 83 -15.17 -33.16 -32.42
CA GLU A 83 -16.62 -33.35 -32.34
C GLU A 83 -17.20 -32.25 -31.46
N GLY A 84 -17.97 -31.32 -32.05
CA GLY A 84 -18.48 -30.11 -31.40
C GLY A 84 -19.45 -30.34 -30.23
N ALA A 85 -18.97 -30.93 -29.14
CA ALA A 85 -19.70 -31.15 -27.90
C ALA A 85 -19.67 -29.88 -27.02
N PRO A 86 -20.77 -29.56 -26.32
CA PRO A 86 -20.87 -28.36 -25.52
C PRO A 86 -19.96 -28.42 -24.29
N VAL A 87 -19.28 -27.30 -24.00
CA VAL A 87 -18.41 -27.13 -22.84
C VAL A 87 -19.23 -27.31 -21.55
N PRO A 88 -18.78 -28.12 -20.57
CA PRO A 88 -19.51 -28.29 -19.31
C PRO A 88 -19.65 -26.98 -18.55
N ALA A 89 -20.84 -26.72 -18.01
CA ALA A 89 -21.26 -25.47 -17.34
C ALA A 89 -20.43 -25.04 -16.11
N VAL A 90 -19.38 -25.78 -15.72
CA VAL A 90 -18.53 -25.50 -14.56
C VAL A 90 -17.48 -24.40 -14.84
N LEU A 91 -17.30 -23.98 -16.10
CA LEU A 91 -16.36 -22.90 -16.45
C LEU A 91 -17.01 -21.51 -16.68
N VAL A 92 -18.31 -21.35 -16.42
CA VAL A 92 -19.02 -20.08 -16.70
C VAL A 92 -18.95 -19.07 -15.53
N GLU A 93 -18.60 -19.47 -14.31
CA GLU A 93 -18.61 -18.51 -13.17
C GLU A 93 -17.37 -17.62 -13.05
N ALA A 94 -16.30 -17.85 -13.82
CA ALA A 94 -15.08 -17.02 -13.75
C ALA A 94 -15.01 -15.92 -14.84
N ALA A 95 -15.96 -15.88 -15.78
CA ALA A 95 -15.86 -15.03 -16.97
C ALA A 95 -16.80 -13.80 -16.98
N GLN A 96 -17.62 -13.59 -15.95
CA GLN A 96 -18.61 -12.50 -15.95
C GLN A 96 -18.15 -11.16 -15.33
N HIS A 97 -16.84 -10.92 -15.17
CA HIS A 97 -16.37 -9.63 -14.63
C HIS A 97 -15.24 -8.94 -15.41
N LEU A 98 -15.01 -9.32 -16.67
CA LEU A 98 -14.20 -8.50 -17.58
C LEU A 98 -15.04 -8.10 -18.80
N ASP A 99 -15.66 -6.92 -18.73
CA ASP A 99 -16.25 -6.25 -19.88
C ASP A 99 -15.14 -5.94 -20.91
N LEU A 100 -15.11 -6.71 -21.99
CA LEU A 100 -14.40 -6.36 -23.21
C LEU A 100 -15.43 -5.97 -24.27
N CYS A 101 -15.21 -4.81 -24.89
CA CYS A 101 -16.03 -4.28 -25.99
C CYS A 101 -16.14 -5.30 -27.14
N PRO A 102 -17.31 -5.45 -27.79
CA PRO A 102 -17.53 -6.39 -28.90
C PRO A 102 -16.51 -6.31 -30.05
N GLU A 103 -15.93 -5.14 -30.28
CA GLU A 103 -14.93 -4.88 -31.34
C GLU A 103 -13.62 -5.65 -31.09
N CYS A 104 -13.21 -5.82 -29.83
CA CYS A 104 -11.99 -6.54 -29.46
C CYS A 104 -12.12 -8.06 -29.65
N ALA A 105 -13.33 -8.61 -29.56
CA ALA A 105 -13.59 -10.04 -29.75
C ALA A 105 -13.57 -10.45 -31.23
N GLU A 106 -13.89 -9.53 -32.16
CA GLU A 106 -13.83 -9.80 -33.60
C GLU A 106 -12.41 -9.77 -34.16
N GLU A 107 -11.56 -8.86 -33.70
CA GLU A 107 -10.15 -8.80 -34.12
C GLU A 107 -9.37 -10.06 -33.73
N LEU A 108 -9.62 -10.61 -32.53
CA LEU A 108 -9.02 -11.85 -32.04
C LEU A 108 -9.44 -13.07 -32.87
N ARG A 109 -10.70 -13.11 -33.34
CA ARG A 109 -11.22 -14.17 -34.22
C ARG A 109 -10.67 -14.06 -35.65
N ALA A 110 -10.34 -12.86 -36.12
CA ALA A 110 -9.72 -12.65 -37.43
C ALA A 110 -8.26 -13.12 -37.46
N ALA A 111 -7.50 -12.88 -36.40
CA ALA A 111 -6.09 -13.28 -36.29
C ALA A 111 -5.88 -14.81 -36.22
N GLN A 112 -6.89 -15.57 -35.76
CA GLN A 112 -6.82 -17.04 -35.66
C GLN A 112 -7.12 -17.77 -36.98
N ARG A 113 -7.65 -17.08 -38.01
CA ARG A 113 -8.03 -17.69 -39.29
C ARG A 113 -6.90 -17.76 -40.33
N SER A 114 -5.80 -17.04 -40.15
CA SER A 114 -4.65 -17.04 -41.06
C SER A 114 -3.49 -17.89 -40.52
N GLY A 115 -3.54 -19.20 -40.76
CA GLY A 115 -2.45 -20.12 -40.45
C GLY A 115 -1.15 -19.76 -41.19
N GLY A 116 -0.05 -19.58 -40.45
CA GLY A 116 1.28 -19.35 -41.01
C GLY A 116 1.99 -20.65 -41.43
N PRO A 117 2.78 -20.66 -42.52
CA PRO A 117 3.54 -21.83 -42.95
C PRO A 117 4.88 -22.00 -42.21
N ARG A 118 5.40 -23.23 -42.28
CA ARG A 118 6.52 -23.82 -41.52
C ARG A 118 7.93 -23.35 -41.93
N SER A 119 8.81 -23.33 -40.93
CA SER A 119 10.29 -23.35 -40.85
C SER A 119 11.17 -23.37 -42.12
N ALA A 120 12.16 -22.46 -42.19
CA ALA A 120 13.54 -22.71 -42.66
C ALA A 120 14.48 -21.56 -42.21
N GLY A 121 15.76 -21.86 -41.93
CA GLY A 121 16.69 -20.97 -41.22
C GLY A 121 17.39 -19.88 -42.04
N LEU A 122 18.11 -18.98 -41.32
CA LEU A 122 19.35 -18.25 -41.69
C LEU A 122 19.58 -17.09 -40.69
N ARG A 123 20.84 -16.86 -40.29
CA ARG A 123 21.35 -15.57 -39.76
C ARG A 123 21.77 -14.68 -40.97
N PRO A 124 22.19 -13.40 -40.86
CA PRO A 124 22.00 -12.34 -39.85
C PRO A 124 21.48 -10.99 -40.46
N GLY A 125 21.01 -10.07 -39.60
CA GLY A 125 21.04 -8.61 -39.85
C GLY A 125 19.89 -7.99 -40.67
N HIS A 126 18.99 -7.27 -39.98
CA HIS A 126 18.66 -5.86 -40.21
C HIS A 126 17.42 -5.48 -39.40
N ALA A 127 17.47 -4.28 -38.82
CA ALA A 127 16.41 -3.67 -38.04
C ALA A 127 15.11 -3.55 -38.84
N ARG A 128 13.98 -3.83 -38.18
CA ARG A 128 12.74 -3.09 -38.40
C ARG A 128 12.01 -2.95 -37.08
N ALA A 129 12.01 -1.72 -36.57
CA ALA A 129 11.03 -1.25 -35.63
C ALA A 129 9.66 -1.34 -36.29
N CYS A 130 8.68 -1.87 -35.56
CA CYS A 130 7.29 -1.42 -35.65
C CYS A 130 6.68 -1.50 -34.26
N ALA A 131 6.10 -0.37 -33.89
CA ALA A 131 5.32 -0.15 -32.69
C ALA A 131 4.09 -1.06 -32.66
N GLY A 132 3.65 -1.38 -31.44
CA GLY A 132 2.41 -2.11 -31.17
C GLY A 132 2.16 -2.06 -29.68
N ALA A 133 1.48 -1.00 -29.25
CA ALA A 133 1.03 -0.77 -27.89
C ALA A 133 0.09 -1.90 -27.42
N GLY A 134 0.21 -2.28 -26.15
CA GLY A 134 -0.66 -3.28 -25.54
C GLY A 134 -0.17 -3.66 -24.15
N ARG A 135 -0.63 -2.90 -23.15
CA ARG A 135 -0.48 -3.05 -21.70
C ARG A 135 0.12 -4.40 -21.23
N ARG A 136 1.40 -4.36 -20.84
CA ARG A 136 1.96 -5.34 -19.91
C ARG A 136 1.44 -4.99 -18.52
N GLY A 137 0.58 -5.83 -17.96
CA GLY A 137 0.35 -5.84 -16.51
C GLY A 137 1.67 -6.12 -15.81
N ASP A 138 2.23 -5.10 -15.17
CA ASP A 138 3.39 -5.21 -14.30
C ASP A 138 2.99 -6.07 -13.09
N ALA A 139 3.27 -7.37 -13.15
CA ALA A 139 3.34 -8.19 -11.96
C ALA A 139 4.57 -7.72 -11.15
N VAL A 140 4.36 -6.73 -10.29
CA VAL A 140 5.39 -6.25 -9.36
C VAL A 140 5.57 -7.31 -8.27
N LEU A 141 6.79 -7.86 -8.15
CA LEU A 141 7.19 -8.67 -7.01
C LEU A 141 6.99 -7.84 -5.74
N THR A 142 5.93 -8.13 -4.99
CA THR A 142 5.67 -7.45 -3.71
C THR A 142 6.52 -8.13 -2.64
N LEU A 143 7.60 -7.46 -2.22
CA LEU A 143 8.55 -8.00 -1.25
C LEU A 143 8.20 -7.51 0.18
N PRO A 144 8.27 -8.38 1.21
CA PRO A 144 8.18 -7.94 2.60
C PRO A 144 9.25 -6.90 2.96
N PRO A 145 8.99 -5.91 3.84
CA PRO A 145 9.95 -4.86 4.21
C PRO A 145 11.26 -5.36 4.82
N SER A 146 11.29 -6.60 5.32
CA SER A 146 12.48 -7.25 5.87
C SER A 146 13.43 -7.80 4.80
N VAL A 147 13.01 -7.85 3.55
CA VAL A 147 13.80 -8.40 2.44
C VAL A 147 14.79 -7.35 1.97
N ARG A 148 16.09 -7.63 2.13
CA ARG A 148 17.18 -6.79 1.64
C ARG A 148 17.52 -7.16 0.18
N VAL A 149 17.98 -6.17 -0.57
CA VAL A 149 18.49 -6.33 -1.94
C VAL A 149 19.98 -6.06 -1.93
N TYR A 150 20.76 -7.07 -2.33
CA TYR A 150 22.21 -7.01 -2.45
C TYR A 150 22.58 -6.96 -3.92
N VAL A 151 23.50 -6.08 -4.31
CA VAL A 151 23.94 -5.93 -5.71
C VAL A 151 25.42 -6.26 -5.82
N ALA A 152 25.79 -7.13 -6.77
CA ALA A 152 27.18 -7.50 -7.01
C ALA A 152 27.93 -6.27 -7.54
N ALA A 153 28.99 -5.86 -6.83
CA ALA A 153 29.82 -4.72 -7.22
C ALA A 153 30.48 -4.98 -8.58
N GLU A 154 31.05 -6.18 -8.74
CA GLU A 154 31.73 -6.60 -9.95
C GLU A 154 30.79 -7.27 -10.96
N PRO A 155 31.02 -7.07 -12.27
CA PRO A 155 30.29 -7.80 -13.29
C PRO A 155 30.45 -9.31 -13.13
N THR A 156 29.34 -10.03 -13.25
CA THR A 156 29.27 -11.47 -13.05
C THR A 156 28.97 -12.17 -14.38
N ASP A 157 29.55 -13.35 -14.55
CA ASP A 157 29.16 -14.23 -15.65
C ASP A 157 27.73 -14.73 -15.44
N LEU A 158 26.79 -14.10 -16.13
CA LEU A 158 25.39 -14.47 -16.13
C LEU A 158 25.10 -15.77 -16.90
N ARG A 159 26.09 -16.60 -17.24
CA ARG A 159 25.87 -17.99 -17.70
C ARG A 159 25.74 -18.97 -16.54
N LYS A 160 26.16 -18.58 -15.33
CA LYS A 160 26.09 -19.43 -14.13
C LYS A 160 24.64 -19.81 -13.80
N SER A 161 24.43 -21.09 -13.47
CA SER A 161 23.16 -21.66 -13.01
C SER A 161 22.88 -21.29 -11.54
N PHE A 162 21.79 -21.81 -10.97
CA PHE A 162 21.43 -21.64 -9.55
C PHE A 162 22.60 -21.88 -8.61
N ASP A 163 23.27 -23.04 -8.73
CA ASP A 163 24.40 -23.39 -7.87
C ASP A 163 25.56 -22.41 -8.03
N GLY A 164 25.89 -22.07 -9.27
CA GLY A 164 26.99 -21.14 -9.56
C GLY A 164 26.76 -19.73 -9.04
N LEU A 165 25.51 -19.24 -9.03
CA LEU A 165 25.17 -17.94 -8.44
C LEU A 165 25.08 -18.02 -6.91
N SER A 166 24.60 -19.14 -6.35
CA SER A 166 24.51 -19.33 -4.89
C SER A 166 25.90 -19.35 -4.21
N VAL A 167 26.90 -19.94 -4.87
CA VAL A 167 28.30 -19.92 -4.41
C VAL A 167 28.83 -18.48 -4.39
N LEU A 168 28.46 -17.65 -5.38
CA LEU A 168 28.84 -16.23 -5.39
C LEU A 168 28.15 -15.44 -4.29
N VAL A 169 26.93 -15.81 -3.90
CA VAL A 169 26.28 -15.22 -2.72
C VAL A 169 27.08 -15.50 -1.46
N ALA A 170 27.44 -16.77 -1.23
CA ALA A 170 28.24 -17.16 -0.07
C ALA A 170 29.63 -16.50 -0.04
N HIS A 171 30.35 -16.50 -1.16
CA HIS A 171 31.72 -16.00 -1.22
C HIS A 171 31.85 -14.48 -1.39
N SER A 172 31.07 -13.88 -2.29
CA SER A 172 31.23 -12.46 -2.65
C SER A 172 30.43 -11.54 -1.74
N PHE A 173 29.29 -12.00 -1.22
CA PHE A 173 28.44 -11.19 -0.34
C PHE A 173 28.58 -11.58 1.14
N GLY A 174 29.16 -12.74 1.45
CA GLY A 174 29.26 -13.25 2.83
C GLY A 174 27.89 -13.54 3.46
N ALA A 175 26.90 -13.88 2.62
CA ALA A 175 25.51 -14.08 3.05
C ALA A 175 25.07 -15.52 2.78
N ASP A 176 24.11 -16.02 3.57
CA ASP A 176 23.45 -17.29 3.31
C ASP A 176 22.52 -17.15 2.08
N PRO A 177 22.73 -17.90 0.98
CA PRO A 177 21.86 -17.84 -0.19
C PRO A 177 20.41 -18.29 0.06
N LEU A 178 20.14 -18.96 1.18
CA LEU A 178 18.79 -19.41 1.58
C LEU A 178 18.03 -18.38 2.44
N CYS A 179 18.64 -17.23 2.77
CA CYS A 179 18.06 -16.24 3.68
C CYS A 179 16.80 -15.52 3.16
N GLY A 180 16.42 -15.73 1.90
CA GLY A 180 15.27 -15.08 1.27
C GLY A 180 15.49 -13.61 0.87
N HIS A 181 16.73 -13.12 0.96
CA HIS A 181 17.12 -11.84 0.36
C HIS A 181 17.34 -11.96 -1.14
N LEU A 182 17.31 -10.83 -1.84
CA LEU A 182 17.53 -10.76 -3.29
C LEU A 182 18.98 -10.42 -3.58
N PHE A 183 19.61 -11.20 -4.46
CA PHE A 183 20.99 -11.01 -4.89
C PHE A 183 21.04 -10.71 -6.40
N VAL A 184 21.44 -9.50 -6.74
CA VAL A 184 21.40 -8.93 -8.09
C VAL A 184 22.78 -8.99 -8.72
N PHE A 185 22.87 -9.64 -9.88
CA PHE A 185 24.07 -9.80 -10.67
C PHE A 185 23.89 -9.13 -12.02
N ARG A 186 24.92 -8.42 -12.50
CA ARG A 186 24.92 -7.77 -13.81
C ARG A 186 25.99 -8.36 -14.72
N ASN A 187 25.75 -8.39 -16.03
CA ASN A 187 26.78 -8.78 -16.98
C ASN A 187 27.81 -7.64 -17.18
N ARG A 188 28.92 -7.94 -17.85
CA ARG A 188 29.99 -6.96 -18.14
C ARG A 188 29.52 -5.75 -18.93
N ARG A 189 28.50 -5.92 -19.78
CA ARG A 189 27.91 -4.83 -20.57
C ARG A 189 26.93 -3.98 -19.78
N GLY A 190 26.48 -4.42 -18.59
CA GLY A 190 25.48 -3.72 -17.79
C GLY A 190 24.07 -3.70 -18.38
N ASP A 191 23.81 -4.45 -19.46
CA ASP A 191 22.53 -4.49 -20.18
C ASP A 191 21.70 -5.74 -19.83
N GLN A 192 22.21 -6.62 -18.97
CA GLN A 192 21.49 -7.78 -18.46
C GLN A 192 21.70 -7.92 -16.96
N VAL A 193 20.63 -8.31 -16.28
CA VAL A 193 20.58 -8.55 -14.85
C VAL A 193 19.98 -9.93 -14.56
N ARG A 194 20.53 -10.63 -13.55
CA ARG A 194 19.92 -11.79 -12.91
C ARG A 194 19.74 -11.53 -11.42
N ILE A 195 18.57 -11.85 -10.89
CA ILE A 195 18.26 -11.79 -9.47
C ILE A 195 18.11 -13.21 -8.96
N LEU A 196 18.97 -13.64 -8.05
CA LEU A 196 18.86 -14.90 -7.33
C LEU A 196 18.19 -14.64 -5.97
N PHE A 197 17.21 -15.46 -5.60
CA PHE A 197 16.66 -15.49 -4.23
C PHE A 197 16.08 -16.87 -3.91
N TRP A 198 15.87 -17.14 -2.62
CA TRP A 198 15.22 -18.35 -2.13
C TRP A 198 13.80 -18.03 -1.65
N ASP A 199 12.78 -18.66 -2.22
CA ASP A 199 11.38 -18.33 -1.93
C ASP A 199 10.74 -19.21 -0.83
N ARG A 200 11.60 -19.91 -0.07
CA ARG A 200 11.28 -20.98 0.91
C ARG A 200 10.99 -22.34 0.28
N THR A 201 10.74 -22.41 -1.02
CA THR A 201 10.48 -23.66 -1.75
C THR A 201 11.62 -24.05 -2.69
N GLY A 202 12.38 -23.06 -3.17
CA GLY A 202 13.49 -23.30 -4.07
C GLY A 202 14.25 -22.03 -4.41
N TYR A 203 15.35 -22.22 -5.14
CA TYR A 203 16.06 -21.10 -5.77
C TYR A 203 15.27 -20.59 -6.96
N VAL A 204 15.16 -19.27 -7.04
CA VAL A 204 14.53 -18.55 -8.14
C VAL A 204 15.56 -17.63 -8.78
N ILE A 205 15.67 -17.68 -10.11
CA ILE A 205 16.44 -16.72 -10.90
C ILE A 205 15.49 -15.96 -11.80
N VAL A 206 15.46 -14.64 -11.63
CA VAL A 206 14.75 -13.73 -12.54
C VAL A 206 15.77 -13.03 -13.42
N GLY A 207 15.64 -13.20 -14.74
CA GLY A 207 16.49 -12.53 -15.72
C GLY A 207 15.78 -11.36 -16.40
N LYS A 208 16.46 -10.23 -16.58
CA LYS A 208 15.95 -9.09 -17.35
C LYS A 208 17.04 -8.49 -18.23
N LYS A 209 16.70 -8.20 -19.49
CA LYS A 209 17.50 -7.38 -20.39
C LYS A 209 17.03 -5.92 -20.27
N LEU A 210 17.97 -5.01 -20.04
CA LEU A 210 17.70 -3.60 -19.82
C LEU A 210 17.69 -2.85 -21.17
N ALA A 211 16.65 -2.04 -21.41
CA ALA A 211 16.47 -1.28 -22.65
C ALA A 211 17.09 0.13 -22.60
N VAL A 212 17.42 0.60 -21.40
CA VAL A 212 18.05 1.92 -21.15
C VAL A 212 19.52 1.68 -20.76
N ALA A 213 20.38 2.67 -21.04
CA ALA A 213 21.83 2.67 -20.88
C ALA A 213 22.37 1.79 -19.73
N PRO A 214 23.52 1.14 -19.92
CA PRO A 214 24.03 0.13 -18.99
C PRO A 214 24.08 0.65 -17.55
N MET A 215 23.71 -0.20 -16.58
CA MET A 215 23.83 0.17 -15.17
C MET A 215 25.24 0.69 -14.91
N SER A 216 25.34 1.98 -14.56
CA SER A 216 26.60 2.57 -14.11
C SER A 216 27.19 1.70 -13.00
N PRO A 217 28.53 1.56 -12.90
CA PRO A 217 29.12 0.92 -11.74
C PRO A 217 28.57 1.62 -10.51
N MET A 218 27.82 0.87 -9.69
CA MET A 218 27.46 1.34 -8.36
C MET A 218 28.76 1.35 -7.57
N SER A 219 29.47 2.47 -7.63
CA SER A 219 30.45 2.79 -6.62
C SER A 219 29.71 2.64 -5.30
N ARG A 220 30.25 1.80 -4.42
CA ARG A 220 29.81 1.73 -3.04
C ARG A 220 30.03 3.15 -2.51
N ALA A 221 28.98 3.97 -2.48
CA ALA A 221 29.05 5.26 -1.81
C ALA A 221 29.54 4.91 -0.41
N PRO A 222 30.73 5.39 0.00
CA PRO A 222 31.17 5.17 1.37
C PRO A 222 30.06 5.69 2.26
N VAL A 223 29.81 5.02 3.38
CA VAL A 223 28.93 5.58 4.43
C VAL A 223 29.45 6.96 4.88
N ASP A 224 30.73 7.24 4.59
CA ASP A 224 31.45 8.50 4.80
C ASP A 224 31.75 9.28 3.51
N ALA A 225 30.93 9.16 2.44
CA ALA A 225 31.08 10.06 1.30
C ALA A 225 31.01 11.52 1.81
N PRO A 226 31.93 12.42 1.42
CA PRO A 226 31.82 13.81 1.83
C PRO A 226 30.46 14.27 1.35
N ALA A 227 29.62 14.70 2.29
CA ALA A 227 28.24 15.07 2.01
C ALA A 227 28.25 15.99 0.79
N GLU A 228 27.82 15.48 -0.38
CA GLU A 228 27.28 16.36 -1.40
C GLU A 228 26.27 17.19 -0.63
N THR A 229 26.56 18.49 -0.51
CA THR A 229 25.92 19.41 0.44
C THR A 229 24.43 19.14 0.43
N LEU A 230 23.97 18.36 1.42
CA LEU A 230 22.57 17.99 1.50
C LEU A 230 21.82 19.32 1.63
N PRO A 231 20.77 19.56 0.82
CA PRO A 231 20.08 20.83 0.86
C PRO A 231 19.65 21.11 2.30
N ASP A 232 19.95 22.31 2.80
CA ASP A 232 19.56 22.71 4.14
C ASP A 232 18.02 22.66 4.24
N LEU A 233 17.50 21.76 5.08
CA LEU A 233 16.06 21.45 5.16
C LEU A 233 15.16 22.69 5.33
N PRO A 234 15.51 23.71 6.13
CA PRO A 234 14.72 24.93 6.28
C PRO A 234 14.60 25.78 5.01
N THR A 235 15.57 25.69 4.10
CA THR A 235 15.61 26.48 2.85
C THR A 235 15.27 25.65 1.61
N ALA A 236 15.15 24.33 1.76
CA ALA A 236 14.79 23.42 0.69
C ALA A 236 13.41 23.75 0.10
N THR A 237 13.32 23.72 -1.24
CA THR A 237 12.05 23.88 -1.94
C THR A 237 11.13 22.68 -1.68
N GLU A 238 9.82 22.85 -1.85
CA GLU A 238 8.86 21.73 -1.74
C GLU A 238 9.23 20.56 -2.66
N ALA A 239 9.68 20.87 -3.89
CA ALA A 239 10.15 19.87 -4.84
C ALA A 239 11.34 19.07 -4.28
N ALA A 240 12.36 19.75 -3.74
CA ALA A 240 13.52 19.10 -3.16
C ALA A 240 13.14 18.25 -1.93
N LEU A 241 12.23 18.75 -1.08
CA LEU A 241 11.73 17.99 0.08
C LEU A 241 10.99 16.72 -0.35
N LEU A 242 10.15 16.79 -1.39
CA LEU A 242 9.47 15.61 -1.94
C LEU A 242 10.46 14.58 -2.49
N GLU A 243 11.51 15.03 -3.19
CA GLU A 243 12.56 14.15 -3.72
C GLU A 243 13.36 13.49 -2.60
N MET A 244 13.70 14.23 -1.53
CA MET A 244 14.33 13.66 -0.33
C MET A 244 13.40 12.65 0.36
N VAL A 245 12.11 12.99 0.49
CA VAL A 245 11.10 12.10 1.08
C VAL A 245 10.91 10.87 0.24
N LEU A 246 11.13 10.86 -1.08
CA LEU A 246 10.93 9.67 -1.91
C LEU A 246 12.23 8.95 -2.29
N GLY A 247 13.37 9.62 -2.24
CA GLY A 247 14.64 9.12 -2.78
C GLY A 247 14.63 9.04 -4.31
N LEU A 248 13.77 9.81 -4.99
CA LEU A 248 13.57 9.77 -6.43
C LEU A 248 13.88 11.15 -7.03
N PRO A 249 15.04 11.35 -7.68
CA PRO A 249 15.39 12.64 -8.26
C PRO A 249 14.46 13.02 -9.41
N GLY A 250 14.11 14.31 -9.51
CA GLY A 250 13.23 14.86 -10.54
C GLY A 250 11.73 14.55 -10.35
N VAL A 251 11.34 13.83 -9.30
CA VAL A 251 9.92 13.55 -9.03
C VAL A 251 9.20 14.77 -8.45
N GLY A 252 9.90 15.65 -7.72
CA GLY A 252 9.30 16.78 -7.01
C GLY A 252 8.52 17.74 -7.91
N PRO A 253 9.14 18.29 -8.97
CA PRO A 253 8.44 19.16 -9.92
C PRO A 253 7.27 18.46 -10.63
N ARG A 254 7.41 17.16 -10.91
CA ARG A 254 6.33 16.36 -11.53
C ARG A 254 5.13 16.25 -10.60
N LEU A 255 5.35 15.95 -9.32
CA LEU A 255 4.28 15.85 -8.32
C LEU A 255 3.56 17.20 -8.16
N LEU A 256 4.32 18.28 -7.97
CA LEU A 256 3.76 19.63 -7.80
C LEU A 256 3.06 20.14 -9.06
N GLY A 257 3.45 19.65 -10.25
CA GLY A 257 2.73 19.90 -11.50
C GLY A 257 1.35 19.22 -11.57
N THR A 258 1.10 18.15 -10.81
CA THR A 258 -0.21 17.49 -10.76
C THR A 258 -1.17 18.13 -9.78
N ALA A 259 -0.67 18.56 -8.62
CA ALA A 259 -1.45 19.23 -7.58
C ALA A 259 -0.52 19.96 -6.59
N ALA A 260 -1.04 21.04 -6.01
CA ALA A 260 -0.35 21.72 -4.91
C ALA A 260 -0.17 20.81 -3.69
N LEU A 261 0.87 21.08 -2.89
CA LEU A 261 1.25 20.26 -1.73
C LEU A 261 0.09 19.97 -0.75
N PRO A 262 -0.78 20.94 -0.38
CA PRO A 262 -1.91 20.66 0.50
C PRO A 262 -2.90 19.67 -0.10
N SER A 263 -3.06 19.65 -1.42
CA SER A 263 -3.95 18.72 -2.12
C SER A 263 -3.35 17.32 -2.20
N LEU A 264 -2.03 17.22 -2.41
CA LEU A 264 -1.33 15.93 -2.34
C LEU A 264 -1.48 15.29 -0.95
N GLY A 265 -1.39 16.09 0.11
CA GLY A 265 -1.52 15.61 1.50
C GLY A 265 -2.89 15.04 1.90
N ARG A 266 -3.93 15.23 1.07
CA ARG A 266 -5.29 14.69 1.31
C ARG A 266 -5.57 13.38 0.60
N LEU A 267 -4.75 13.04 -0.40
CA LEU A 267 -4.98 11.88 -1.23
C LEU A 267 -4.62 10.58 -0.49
N SER A 268 -5.41 9.53 -0.70
CA SER A 268 -5.05 8.19 -0.23
C SER A 268 -3.80 7.70 -0.96
N PRO A 269 -3.05 6.71 -0.42
CA PRO A 269 -1.90 6.14 -1.12
C PRO A 269 -2.23 5.63 -2.53
N ALA A 270 -3.41 5.03 -2.72
CA ALA A 270 -3.86 4.58 -4.03
C ALA A 270 -4.14 5.76 -4.98
N ALA A 271 -4.84 6.79 -4.51
CA ALA A 271 -5.13 7.98 -5.31
C ALA A 271 -3.87 8.79 -5.64
N LEU A 272 -2.89 8.85 -4.73
CA LEU A 272 -1.57 9.42 -4.99
C LEU A 272 -0.87 8.65 -6.10
N ALA A 273 -0.77 7.32 -5.97
CA ALA A 273 -0.11 6.48 -6.97
C ALA A 273 -0.73 6.66 -8.36
N GLU A 274 -2.06 6.64 -8.44
CA GLU A 274 -2.80 6.82 -9.68
C GLU A 274 -2.63 8.22 -10.27
N ARG A 275 -2.87 9.29 -9.49
CA ARG A 275 -2.86 10.66 -10.03
C ARG A 275 -1.46 11.14 -10.40
N THR A 276 -0.45 10.66 -9.68
CA THR A 276 0.94 11.13 -9.84
C THR A 276 1.82 10.16 -10.63
N GLN A 277 1.29 8.98 -10.96
CA GLN A 277 1.99 7.92 -11.70
C GLN A 277 3.29 7.50 -11.01
N ILE A 278 3.27 7.43 -9.67
CA ILE A 278 4.35 6.87 -8.85
C ILE A 278 3.93 5.50 -8.30
N ALA A 279 4.89 4.68 -7.90
CA ALA A 279 4.59 3.37 -7.34
C ALA A 279 3.79 3.51 -6.02
N LEU A 280 2.91 2.54 -5.74
CA LEU A 280 2.09 2.54 -4.52
C LEU A 280 2.95 2.60 -3.24
N PHE A 281 4.14 2.00 -3.26
CA PHE A 281 5.09 2.07 -2.15
C PHE A 281 5.56 3.51 -1.88
N ASP A 282 5.96 4.23 -2.92
CA ASP A 282 6.40 5.63 -2.84
C ASP A 282 5.25 6.55 -2.43
N ALA A 283 4.06 6.34 -2.99
CA ALA A 283 2.84 7.03 -2.59
C ALA A 283 2.50 6.82 -1.11
N THR A 284 2.67 5.59 -0.61
CA THR A 284 2.48 5.27 0.82
C THR A 284 3.50 5.98 1.70
N ARG A 285 4.76 6.03 1.28
CA ARG A 285 5.84 6.73 1.99
C ARG A 285 5.59 8.23 2.06
N LEU A 286 5.12 8.84 0.97
CA LEU A 286 4.73 10.24 0.94
C LEU A 286 3.50 10.53 1.81
N ALA A 287 2.46 9.70 1.73
CA ALA A 287 1.29 9.81 2.60
C ALA A 287 1.66 9.73 4.10
N ALA A 288 2.57 8.82 4.45
CA ALA A 288 3.08 8.71 5.82
C ALA A 288 3.85 9.96 6.26
N ALA A 289 4.63 10.59 5.37
CA ALA A 289 5.32 11.84 5.68
C ALA A 289 4.33 12.98 5.97
N PHE A 290 3.26 13.12 5.19
CA PHE A 290 2.20 14.08 5.45
C PHE A 290 1.48 13.82 6.78
N GLU A 291 1.16 12.55 7.07
CA GLU A 291 0.55 12.13 8.35
C GLU A 291 1.44 12.50 9.55
N LEU A 292 2.74 12.25 9.46
CA LEU A 292 3.70 12.58 10.51
C LEU A 292 3.76 14.09 10.74
N GLY A 293 3.85 14.89 9.67
CA GLY A 293 3.82 16.35 9.77
C GLY A 293 2.54 16.84 10.45
N ARG A 294 1.39 16.28 10.07
CA ARG A 294 0.09 16.62 10.68
C ARG A 294 0.07 16.32 12.18
N ARG A 295 0.51 15.13 12.58
CA ARG A 295 0.58 14.71 13.99
C ARG A 295 1.59 15.54 14.78
N TYR A 296 2.73 15.90 14.19
CA TYR A 296 3.72 16.75 14.82
C TYR A 296 3.15 18.14 15.13
N HIS A 297 2.52 18.79 14.15
CA HIS A 297 1.91 20.10 14.36
C HIS A 297 0.72 20.05 15.32
N ALA A 298 -0.11 19.01 15.23
CA ALA A 298 -1.19 18.79 16.18
C ALA A 298 -0.66 18.55 17.61
N ALA A 299 0.42 17.79 17.78
CA ALA A 299 1.04 17.58 19.09
C ALA A 299 1.71 18.85 19.63
N ARG A 300 2.21 19.72 18.75
CA ARG A 300 2.77 21.03 19.11
C ARG A 300 1.69 22.04 19.49
N ALA A 301 0.48 21.92 18.96
CA ALA A 301 -0.71 22.65 19.43
C ALA A 301 -1.12 22.10 20.83
N ARG A 302 -0.45 22.61 21.86
CA ARG A 302 -0.51 22.12 23.26
C ARG A 302 -1.66 22.72 24.07
N ARG A 303 -2.02 21.99 25.14
CA ARG A 303 -2.66 22.52 26.34
C ARG A 303 -1.95 23.81 26.80
N GLY A 304 -2.71 24.86 27.10
CA GLY A 304 -2.21 26.16 27.49
C GLY A 304 -2.09 27.19 26.35
N ALA A 305 -2.40 26.81 25.10
CA ALA A 305 -2.47 27.75 23.98
C ALA A 305 -3.57 28.79 24.19
N LEU A 306 -3.26 30.08 24.01
CA LEU A 306 -4.23 31.17 24.11
C LEU A 306 -5.09 31.25 22.85
N LEU A 307 -6.40 31.13 22.98
CA LEU A 307 -7.39 31.20 21.89
C LEU A 307 -8.37 32.36 22.13
N ASN A 308 -7.88 33.58 21.92
CA ASN A 308 -8.62 34.81 22.18
C ASN A 308 -9.00 35.60 20.90
N ASP A 309 -8.72 35.03 19.73
CA ASP A 309 -9.08 35.57 18.42
C ASP A 309 -9.23 34.41 17.41
N ALA A 310 -9.95 34.64 16.32
CA ALA A 310 -10.22 33.63 15.31
C ALA A 310 -8.94 33.11 14.62
N ALA A 311 -7.93 33.98 14.45
CA ALA A 311 -6.66 33.60 13.83
C ALA A 311 -5.91 32.55 14.67
N ARG A 312 -5.93 32.68 15.99
CA ARG A 312 -5.33 31.71 16.92
C ARG A 312 -6.10 30.41 16.95
N VAL A 313 -7.43 30.45 16.91
CA VAL A 313 -8.28 29.25 16.80
C VAL A 313 -7.96 28.51 15.49
N ALA A 314 -7.93 29.23 14.36
CA ALA A 314 -7.56 28.68 13.05
C ALA A 314 -6.15 28.06 13.07
N ARG A 315 -5.16 28.75 13.66
CA ARG A 315 -3.79 28.22 13.77
C ARG A 315 -3.69 26.99 14.67
N TYR A 316 -4.52 26.92 15.71
CA TYR A 316 -4.52 25.81 16.66
C TYR A 316 -5.19 24.56 16.07
N PHE A 317 -6.31 24.71 15.36
CA PHE A 317 -7.06 23.61 14.77
C PHE A 317 -6.65 23.26 13.34
N GLY A 318 -6.10 24.21 12.59
CA GLY A 318 -5.70 24.07 11.19
C GLY A 318 -4.87 22.82 10.90
N PRO A 319 -3.82 22.51 11.69
CA PRO A 319 -3.04 21.29 11.49
C PRO A 319 -3.89 20.00 11.59
N ARG A 320 -4.92 19.98 12.42
CA ARG A 320 -5.79 18.81 12.59
C ARG A 320 -6.87 18.74 11.50
N LEU A 321 -7.44 19.88 11.14
CA LEU A 321 -8.66 20.00 10.37
C LEU A 321 -8.47 20.26 8.87
N ALA A 322 -7.48 21.07 8.47
CA ALA A 322 -7.39 21.60 7.11
C ALA A 322 -7.19 20.51 6.03
N SER A 323 -6.55 19.40 6.37
CA SER A 323 -6.27 18.31 5.40
C SER A 323 -7.34 17.21 5.38
N LEU A 324 -8.40 17.33 6.18
CA LEU A 324 -9.46 16.33 6.20
C LEU A 324 -10.31 16.43 4.92
N VAL A 325 -10.67 15.27 4.39
CA VAL A 325 -11.53 15.14 3.18
C VAL A 325 -13.02 15.08 3.53
N HIS A 326 -13.33 15.04 4.83
CA HIS A 326 -14.66 15.06 5.41
C HIS A 326 -14.72 16.18 6.46
N GLU A 327 -15.91 16.63 6.80
CA GLU A 327 -16.09 17.67 7.82
C GLU A 327 -15.92 17.10 9.24
N GLU A 328 -15.25 17.83 10.12
CA GLU A 328 -15.22 17.53 11.55
C GLU A 328 -15.47 18.80 12.36
N LEU A 329 -16.35 18.71 13.36
CA LEU A 329 -16.58 19.77 14.34
C LEU A 329 -15.83 19.44 15.63
N TRP A 330 -15.00 20.38 16.09
CA TRP A 330 -14.21 20.27 17.29
C TRP A 330 -14.57 21.36 18.30
N ILE A 331 -14.42 21.02 19.58
CA ILE A 331 -14.54 21.94 20.71
C ILE A 331 -13.21 22.05 21.45
N ALA A 332 -12.86 23.26 21.90
CA ALA A 332 -11.83 23.49 22.91
C ALA A 332 -12.43 24.13 24.15
N ALA A 333 -12.20 23.52 25.31
CA ALA A 333 -12.49 24.12 26.61
C ALA A 333 -11.34 25.02 27.03
N LEU A 334 -11.66 26.24 27.45
CA LEU A 334 -10.71 27.26 27.87
C LEU A 334 -10.78 27.49 29.38
N ASP A 335 -9.66 27.93 29.96
CA ASP A 335 -9.61 28.47 31.32
C ASP A 335 -10.03 29.95 31.39
N THR A 336 -9.93 30.55 32.59
CA THR A 336 -10.25 31.97 32.85
C THR A 336 -9.40 32.95 32.07
N HIS A 337 -8.26 32.51 31.52
CA HIS A 337 -7.35 33.34 30.73
C HIS A 337 -7.49 33.05 29.23
N GLY A 338 -8.48 32.27 28.81
CA GLY A 338 -8.69 31.90 27.40
C GLY A 338 -7.68 30.86 26.90
N ARG A 339 -7.03 30.09 27.78
CA ARG A 339 -6.07 29.06 27.38
C ARG A 339 -6.70 27.69 27.30
N VAL A 340 -6.32 26.89 26.30
CA VAL A 340 -6.84 25.54 26.08
C VAL A 340 -6.53 24.62 27.26
N ARG A 341 -7.56 24.11 27.92
CA ARG A 341 -7.46 23.03 28.91
C ARG A 341 -7.59 21.66 28.26
N GLU A 342 -8.49 21.52 27.30
CA GLU A 342 -8.80 20.25 26.65
C GLU A 342 -9.48 20.51 25.30
N THR A 343 -9.38 19.55 24.39
CA THR A 343 -10.08 19.58 23.10
C THR A 343 -10.71 18.24 22.79
N ARG A 344 -11.91 18.24 22.21
CA ARG A 344 -12.64 17.02 21.82
C ARG A 344 -13.22 17.17 20.41
N LEU A 345 -13.29 16.05 19.70
CA LEU A 345 -14.10 15.92 18.48
C LEU A 345 -15.57 15.81 18.92
N LEU A 346 -16.44 16.67 18.39
CA LEU A 346 -17.88 16.63 18.65
C LEU A 346 -18.61 15.78 17.62
N ALA A 347 -18.26 15.94 16.34
CA ALA A 347 -18.81 15.12 15.27
C ALA A 347 -17.90 15.07 14.06
N ARG A 348 -18.14 14.04 13.25
CA ARG A 348 -17.52 13.79 11.96
C ARG A 348 -18.64 13.61 10.94
N GLY A 349 -18.59 14.38 9.87
CA GLY A 349 -19.52 14.30 8.74
C GLY A 349 -19.16 13.10 7.87
N SER A 350 -20.20 12.40 7.41
CA SER A 350 -20.13 11.48 6.28
C SER A 350 -20.76 12.15 5.06
N ASP A 351 -21.19 11.39 4.04
CA ASP A 351 -21.82 11.95 2.83
C ASP A 351 -23.09 12.79 3.12
N ASP A 352 -23.68 12.65 4.32
CA ASP A 352 -24.74 13.49 4.87
C ASP A 352 -24.17 14.54 5.84
N ALA A 353 -24.68 15.77 5.75
CA ALA A 353 -24.23 16.96 6.48
C ALA A 353 -23.90 16.73 7.97
N LEU A 354 -22.90 17.47 8.47
CA LEU A 354 -22.45 17.43 9.85
C LEU A 354 -23.51 17.99 10.81
N TYR A 355 -24.30 17.13 11.47
CA TYR A 355 -25.28 17.56 12.46
C TYR A 355 -24.84 17.28 13.90
N VAL A 356 -24.81 18.32 14.74
CA VAL A 356 -24.61 18.20 16.20
C VAL A 356 -25.70 18.95 16.95
N GLY A 357 -26.36 18.26 17.87
CA GLY A 357 -27.34 18.89 18.77
C GLY A 357 -26.68 19.89 19.72
N ARG A 358 -27.31 21.05 19.94
CA ARG A 358 -26.80 22.13 20.80
C ARG A 358 -26.55 21.64 22.23
N ALA A 359 -27.46 20.81 22.73
CA ALA A 359 -27.32 20.16 24.04
C ALA A 359 -26.06 19.29 24.15
N THR A 360 -25.65 18.62 23.06
CA THR A 360 -24.41 17.83 23.03
C THR A 360 -23.18 18.72 23.13
N VAL A 361 -23.17 19.86 22.41
CA VAL A 361 -22.07 20.84 22.48
C VAL A 361 -21.94 21.38 23.90
N LEU A 362 -23.03 21.87 24.48
CA LEU A 362 -23.04 22.47 25.82
C LEU A 362 -22.73 21.44 26.92
N ARG A 363 -23.29 20.24 26.85
CA ARG A 363 -22.95 19.13 27.76
C ARG A 363 -21.45 18.83 27.69
N THR A 364 -20.89 18.75 26.48
CA THR A 364 -19.45 18.50 26.30
C THR A 364 -18.60 19.62 26.91
N ALA A 365 -18.98 20.88 26.72
CA ALA A 365 -18.29 22.03 27.33
C ALA A 365 -18.31 21.94 28.88
N LEU A 366 -19.45 21.60 29.46
CA LEU A 366 -19.62 21.42 30.91
C LEU A 366 -18.82 20.21 31.43
N ASP A 367 -18.85 19.08 30.73
CA ASP A 367 -18.10 17.86 31.09
C ASP A 367 -16.58 18.09 31.03
N MET A 368 -16.12 19.01 30.19
CA MET A 368 -14.71 19.43 30.13
C MET A 368 -14.35 20.46 31.22
N ALA A 369 -15.32 20.87 32.05
CA ALA A 369 -15.21 21.97 33.01
C ALA A 369 -14.65 23.25 32.35
N ALA A 370 -15.23 23.62 31.21
CA ALA A 370 -14.84 24.81 30.48
C ALA A 370 -15.26 26.07 31.25
N HIS A 371 -14.36 27.03 31.42
CA HIS A 371 -14.75 28.38 31.83
C HIS A 371 -15.39 29.14 30.66
N SER A 372 -14.85 28.92 29.45
CA SER A 372 -15.43 29.35 28.18
C SER A 372 -15.00 28.34 27.11
N PHE A 373 -15.61 28.35 25.92
CA PHE A 373 -15.24 27.41 24.86
C PHE A 373 -15.24 28.06 23.47
N VAL A 374 -14.53 27.42 22.55
CA VAL A 374 -14.54 27.75 21.11
C VAL A 374 -14.88 26.51 20.30
N LEU A 375 -15.44 26.72 19.11
CA LEU A 375 -15.69 25.70 18.11
C LEU A 375 -14.83 25.94 16.88
N ALA A 376 -14.45 24.85 16.21
CA ALA A 376 -13.85 24.92 14.89
C ALA A 376 -14.25 23.72 14.04
N HIS A 377 -14.52 23.96 12.76
CA HIS A 377 -14.71 22.91 11.76
C HIS A 377 -14.00 23.22 10.46
N ASN A 378 -13.90 22.23 9.58
CA ASN A 378 -13.37 22.41 8.24
C ASN A 378 -14.44 22.36 7.16
N HIS A 379 -14.23 23.12 6.09
CA HIS A 379 -14.92 22.95 4.81
C HIS A 379 -13.96 22.32 3.79
N PRO A 380 -14.10 21.00 3.48
CA PRO A 380 -13.27 20.31 2.49
C PRO A 380 -13.35 20.94 1.10
N SER A 381 -14.46 21.61 0.78
CA SER A 381 -14.70 22.35 -0.47
C SER A 381 -13.65 23.44 -0.74
N GLY A 382 -13.03 23.98 0.31
CA GLY A 382 -12.06 25.07 0.21
C GLY A 382 -12.66 26.47 0.41
N ASP A 383 -13.98 26.59 0.45
CA ASP A 383 -14.66 27.86 0.73
C ASP A 383 -14.84 28.05 2.25
N PRO A 384 -14.24 29.09 2.86
CA PRO A 384 -14.39 29.33 4.29
C PRO A 384 -15.74 29.98 4.65
N THR A 385 -16.59 30.32 3.68
CA THR A 385 -17.86 31.01 3.93
C THR A 385 -18.79 30.15 4.79
N PRO A 386 -19.35 30.68 5.90
CA PRO A 386 -20.29 29.92 6.73
C PRO A 386 -21.56 29.54 5.99
N THR A 387 -22.09 28.36 6.28
CA THR A 387 -23.40 27.93 5.80
C THR A 387 -24.53 28.54 6.66
N PRO A 388 -25.77 28.64 6.17
CA PRO A 388 -26.91 29.04 7.00
C PRO A 388 -27.08 28.17 8.25
N GLU A 389 -26.75 26.88 8.15
CA GLU A 389 -26.76 25.93 9.26
C GLU A 389 -25.69 26.28 10.31
N ASP A 390 -24.48 26.67 9.89
CA ASP A 390 -23.41 27.13 10.77
C ASP A 390 -23.84 28.38 11.53
N GLU A 391 -24.40 29.36 10.82
CA GLU A 391 -24.87 30.62 11.41
C GLU A 391 -26.00 30.37 12.43
N ALA A 392 -26.98 29.55 12.07
CA ALA A 392 -28.09 29.20 12.95
C ALA A 392 -27.62 28.47 14.22
N MET A 393 -26.73 27.47 14.07
CA MET A 393 -26.14 26.76 15.21
C MET A 393 -25.36 27.72 16.11
N THR A 394 -24.55 28.60 15.52
CA THR A 394 -23.71 29.57 16.24
C THR A 394 -24.55 30.52 17.06
N LEU A 395 -25.60 31.07 16.44
CA LEU A 395 -26.50 32.03 17.08
C LEU A 395 -27.19 31.39 18.30
N GLU A 396 -27.74 30.19 18.14
CA GLU A 396 -28.45 29.50 19.21
C GLU A 396 -27.52 29.09 20.35
N LEU A 397 -26.33 28.56 20.02
CA LEU A 397 -25.31 28.23 21.03
C LEU A 397 -24.89 29.46 21.82
N ARG A 398 -24.75 30.62 21.18
CA ARG A 398 -24.39 31.87 21.86
C ARG A 398 -25.43 32.24 22.92
N HIS A 399 -26.71 32.12 22.60
CA HIS A 399 -27.81 32.41 23.55
C HIS A 399 -27.79 31.43 24.74
N LEU A 400 -27.75 30.13 24.48
CA LEU A 400 -27.78 29.09 25.52
C LEU A 400 -26.51 29.11 26.40
N ALA A 401 -25.35 29.35 25.79
CA ALA A 401 -24.07 29.47 26.50
C ALA A 401 -24.06 30.65 27.49
N ALA A 402 -24.70 31.77 27.12
CA ALA A 402 -24.86 32.92 28.00
C ALA A 402 -25.73 32.60 29.22
N GLU A 403 -26.85 31.89 29.03
CA GLU A 403 -27.72 31.45 30.13
C GLU A 403 -27.00 30.50 31.10
N LEU A 404 -26.17 29.60 30.58
CA LEU A 404 -25.37 28.67 31.37
C LEU A 404 -24.10 29.29 31.99
N HIS A 405 -23.83 30.58 31.74
CA HIS A 405 -22.63 31.27 32.20
C HIS A 405 -21.32 30.59 31.77
N VAL A 406 -21.31 29.94 30.60
CA VAL A 406 -20.11 29.36 29.99
C VAL A 406 -19.94 30.00 28.62
N PRO A 407 -19.26 31.16 28.51
CA PRO A 407 -19.24 31.95 27.29
C PRO A 407 -18.72 31.16 26.07
N PHE A 408 -19.48 31.23 24.98
CA PHE A 408 -19.03 30.81 23.66
C PHE A 408 -18.20 31.94 23.07
N LYS A 409 -16.91 31.70 22.80
CA LYS A 409 -15.94 32.75 22.45
C LYS A 409 -15.69 32.90 20.96
N ALA A 410 -15.72 31.81 20.22
CA ALA A 410 -15.45 31.85 18.79
C ALA A 410 -15.95 30.59 18.10
N HIS A 411 -16.36 30.74 16.85
CA HIS A 411 -16.62 29.65 15.93
C HIS A 411 -15.84 29.89 14.64
N VAL A 412 -14.92 28.99 14.28
CA VAL A 412 -13.99 29.22 13.17
C VAL A 412 -14.00 28.09 12.16
N ILE A 413 -14.15 28.45 10.89
CA ILE A 413 -14.09 27.55 9.74
C ILE A 413 -12.66 27.59 9.19
N VAL A 414 -12.05 26.43 8.96
CA VAL A 414 -10.73 26.32 8.34
C VAL A 414 -10.80 25.55 7.02
N THR A 415 -9.95 25.92 6.05
CA THR A 415 -9.96 25.27 4.74
C THR A 415 -8.61 24.66 4.39
N PRO A 416 -8.55 23.76 3.39
CA PRO A 416 -7.30 23.12 3.00
C PRO A 416 -6.23 24.06 2.45
N SER A 417 -6.62 25.26 2.03
CA SER A 417 -5.68 26.31 1.60
C SER A 417 -5.04 27.07 2.77
N GLY A 418 -5.45 26.79 4.01
CA GLY A 418 -5.04 27.55 5.19
C GLY A 418 -5.84 28.85 5.40
N ARG A 419 -6.81 29.15 4.53
CA ARG A 419 -7.78 30.23 4.76
C ARG A 419 -8.74 29.85 5.88
N TYR A 420 -9.27 30.86 6.57
CA TYR A 420 -10.27 30.69 7.62
C TYR A 420 -11.31 31.81 7.57
N ALA A 421 -12.47 31.57 8.19
CA ALA A 421 -13.46 32.59 8.50
C ALA A 421 -13.99 32.39 9.93
N ALA A 422 -14.40 33.47 10.57
CA ALA A 422 -15.10 33.42 11.86
C ALA A 422 -16.61 33.51 11.59
N VAL A 423 -17.36 32.53 12.08
CA VAL A 423 -18.84 32.62 12.18
C VAL A 423 -19.22 33.49 13.37
N HIS A 424 -18.41 33.43 14.43
CA HIS A 424 -18.52 34.25 15.64
C HIS A 424 -17.13 34.51 16.23
N GLU A 425 -16.93 35.73 16.74
CA GLU A 425 -15.76 36.19 17.48
C GLU A 425 -16.18 37.06 18.68
#